data_AF-T1C8C8-F1
#
_entry.id   AF-T1C8C8-F1
#
_cell.length_a   1.000
_cell.length_b   1.000
_cell.length_c   1.000
_cell.angle_alpha   90.00
_cell.angle_beta   90.00
_cell.angle_gamma   90.00
#
_symmetry.space_group_name_H-M   'P 1'
#
loop_
_entity.id
_entity.type
_entity.pdbx_description
1 polymer ?
#
loop_
_entity_poly.entity_id
_entity_poly.type
_entity_poly.pdbx_seq_one_letter_code
_entity_poly.pdbx_strand_id
1 'polypeptide(L)'
;MDERVKSPTYSLVESYPLRAGNNAWHLDLYRIAAAEELDYLGLEALRESGALVLVEWPEHGARALPPADLHLHLSHVGEARAALLSARSARAHAWLQALARITKTRR
;
A
#
# COMPACT_ATOMS: atom_id res chain seq x y z
N MET A 1 5.07 15.42 -14.36
CA MET A 1 6.11 15.57 -13.32
C MET A 1 6.58 14.17 -12.96
N ASP A 2 7.86 13.88 -13.16
CA ASP A 2 8.47 12.58 -12.85
C ASP A 2 8.98 12.65 -11.39
N GLU A 3 8.03 12.77 -10.47
CA GLU A 3 8.34 12.96 -9.06
C GLU A 3 8.79 11.64 -8.45
N ARG A 4 9.98 11.63 -7.85
CA ARG A 4 10.55 10.43 -7.26
C ARG A 4 9.74 10.07 -6.01
N VAL A 5 9.11 8.90 -6.03
CA VAL A 5 8.51 8.28 -4.83
C VAL A 5 9.63 8.00 -3.84
N LYS A 6 9.48 8.48 -2.60
CA LYS A 6 10.44 8.32 -1.51
C LYS A 6 9.76 7.54 -0.40
N SER A 7 10.50 6.67 0.28
CA SER A 7 9.96 6.01 1.47
C SER A 7 9.64 7.06 2.54
N PRO A 8 8.42 7.05 3.12
CA PRO A 8 8.00 8.00 4.12
C PRO A 8 8.52 7.61 5.51
N THR A 9 9.73 7.07 5.65
CA THR A 9 10.24 6.58 6.95
C THR A 9 10.25 7.65 8.05
N TYR A 10 10.34 8.95 7.71
CA TYR A 10 10.31 10.06 8.66
C TYR A 10 8.99 10.83 8.69
N SER A 11 8.35 11.02 7.53
CA SER A 11 7.04 11.68 7.43
C SER A 11 5.88 10.76 7.82
N LEU A 12 6.13 9.44 7.83
CA LEU A 12 5.23 8.32 8.09
C LEU A 12 4.08 8.20 7.10
N VAL A 13 3.60 9.30 6.51
CA VAL A 13 2.59 9.37 5.47
C VAL A 13 3.03 10.32 4.35
N GLU A 14 2.92 9.88 3.11
CA GLU A 14 3.09 10.71 1.91
C GLU A 14 1.94 10.49 0.93
N SER A 15 1.55 11.55 0.21
CA SER A 15 0.49 11.49 -0.80
C SER A 15 1.03 11.76 -2.20
N TYR A 16 0.57 10.98 -3.17
CA TYR A 16 0.95 11.12 -4.57
C TYR A 16 -0.30 11.25 -5.45
N PRO A 17 -0.45 12.32 -6.23
CA PRO A 17 -1.60 12.47 -7.11
C PRO A 17 -1.55 11.45 -8.25
N LEU A 18 -2.67 10.75 -8.47
CA LEU A 18 -2.84 9.82 -9.57
C LEU A 18 -3.50 10.51 -10.76
N ARG A 19 -3.25 9.97 -11.96
CA ARG A 19 -3.83 10.50 -13.22
C ARG A 19 -5.36 10.48 -13.26
N ALA A 20 -5.98 9.61 -12.47
CA ALA A 20 -7.44 9.50 -12.38
C ALA A 20 -8.07 10.56 -11.47
N GLY A 21 -7.28 11.47 -10.87
CA GLY A 21 -7.78 12.57 -10.05
C GLY A 21 -7.91 12.27 -8.55
N ASN A 22 -7.59 11.05 -8.14
CA ASN A 22 -7.51 10.58 -6.75
C ASN A 22 -6.05 10.53 -6.26
N ASN A 23 -5.84 10.29 -4.97
CA ASN A 23 -4.50 10.14 -4.39
C ASN A 23 -4.11 8.68 -4.14
N ALA A 24 -2.81 8.40 -4.24
CA ALA A 24 -2.18 7.27 -3.59
C ALA A 24 -1.53 7.74 -2.28
N TRP A 25 -1.82 7.05 -1.18
CA TRP A 25 -1.27 7.32 0.14
C TRP A 25 -0.29 6.22 0.51
N HIS A 26 0.95 6.59 0.84
CA HIS A 26 2.00 5.68 1.27
C HIS A 26 2.23 5.89 2.76
N LEU A 27 1.91 4.87 3.56
CA LEU A 27 2.14 4.84 4.99
C LEU A 27 3.31 3.89 5.30
N ASP A 28 4.25 4.30 6.14
CA ASP A 28 5.30 3.45 6.70
C ASP A 28 5.17 3.46 8.23
N LEU A 29 4.71 2.33 8.78
CA LEU A 29 4.39 2.20 10.20
C LEU A 29 5.52 1.60 11.02
N TYR A 30 6.72 1.38 10.45
CA TYR A 30 7.86 0.76 11.14
C TYR A 30 8.23 1.46 12.46
N ARG A 31 8.01 2.77 12.55
CA ARG A 31 8.38 3.60 13.71
C ARG A 31 7.26 3.83 14.71
N ILE A 32 6.07 3.31 14.46
CA ILE A 32 4.93 3.49 15.38
C ILE A 32 5.13 2.61 16.61
N ALA A 33 5.32 3.26 17.76
CA ALA A 33 5.55 2.57 19.03
C ALA A 33 4.23 2.26 19.75
N ALA A 34 3.21 3.11 19.59
CA ALA A 34 1.91 2.96 20.24
C ALA A 34 0.74 3.20 19.26
N ALA A 35 -0.38 2.50 19.46
CA ALA A 35 -1.53 2.56 18.56
C ALA A 35 -2.19 3.94 18.54
N GLU A 36 -2.07 4.70 19.63
CA GLU A 36 -2.58 6.06 19.79
C GLU A 36 -1.86 7.05 18.86
N GLU A 37 -0.63 6.75 18.42
CA GLU A 37 0.09 7.58 17.44
C GLU A 37 -0.54 7.50 16.05
N LEU A 38 -1.28 6.42 15.75
CA LEU A 38 -2.00 6.25 14.48
C LEU A 38 -3.15 7.26 14.35
N ASP A 39 -3.79 7.66 15.45
CA ASP A 39 -4.87 8.65 15.41
C ASP A 39 -4.36 10.03 14.96
N TYR A 40 -3.07 10.32 15.17
CA TYR A 40 -2.42 11.56 14.76
C TYR A 40 -1.76 11.48 13.37
N LEU A 41 -1.67 10.30 12.77
CA LEU A 41 -1.01 10.06 11.48
C LEU A 41 -1.77 10.57 10.25
N GLY A 42 -2.94 11.19 10.42
CA GLY A 42 -3.73 11.66 9.28
C GLY A 42 -4.42 10.50 8.54
N LEU A 43 -5.02 9.57 9.28
CA LEU A 43 -5.84 8.47 8.75
C LEU A 43 -7.07 8.94 7.94
N GLU A 44 -7.31 10.25 7.83
CA GLU A 44 -8.24 10.85 6.88
C GLU A 44 -8.04 10.33 5.45
N ALA A 45 -6.80 9.99 5.08
CA ALA A 45 -6.45 9.30 3.85
C ALA A 45 -7.29 8.02 3.60
N LEU A 46 -7.56 7.24 4.65
CA LEU A 46 -8.37 6.02 4.58
C LEU A 46 -9.84 6.30 4.27
N ARG A 47 -10.29 7.54 4.49
CA ARG A 47 -11.67 7.99 4.29
C ARG A 47 -11.87 8.63 2.91
N GLU A 48 -10.80 8.93 2.18
CA GLU A 48 -10.86 9.50 0.83
C GLU A 48 -11.44 8.47 -0.16
N SER A 49 -12.60 8.80 -0.74
CA SER A 49 -13.27 7.91 -1.68
C SER A 49 -12.41 7.68 -2.93
N GLY A 50 -12.09 6.42 -3.18
CA GLY A 50 -11.31 6.02 -4.34
C GLY A 50 -9.79 6.15 -4.16
N ALA A 51 -9.32 6.54 -2.97
CA ALA A 51 -7.89 6.54 -2.68
C ALA A 51 -7.27 5.13 -2.78
N LEU A 52 -6.03 5.07 -3.27
CA LEU A 52 -5.19 3.88 -3.16
C LEU A 52 -4.32 4.03 -1.91
N VAL A 53 -4.43 3.11 -0.97
CA VAL A 53 -3.63 3.17 0.27
C VAL A 53 -2.63 2.01 0.27
N LEU A 54 -1.35 2.33 0.41
CA LEU A 54 -0.25 1.39 0.55
C LEU A 54 0.32 1.52 1.96
N VAL A 55 0.39 0.41 2.69
CA VAL A 55 0.87 0.41 4.08
C VAL A 55 2.03 -0.56 4.19
N GLU A 56 3.20 -0.05 4.56
CA GLU A 56 4.36 -0.83 4.99
C GLU A 56 4.27 -1.10 6.49
N TRP A 57 4.68 -2.30 6.89
CA TRP A 57 4.61 -2.82 8.27
C TRP A 57 3.21 -2.68 8.91
N PRO A 58 2.14 -3.17 8.25
CA PRO A 58 0.76 -3.02 8.72
C PRO A 58 0.50 -3.65 10.11
N GLU A 59 1.36 -4.56 10.58
CA GLU A 59 1.31 -5.12 11.93
C GLU A 59 1.40 -4.06 13.04
N HIS A 60 2.05 -2.92 12.79
CA HIS A 60 2.12 -1.80 13.73
C HIS A 60 0.85 -0.93 13.71
N GLY A 61 -0.03 -1.11 12.70
CA GLY A 61 -1.29 -0.39 12.54
C GLY A 61 -2.44 -0.88 13.44
N ALA A 62 -2.22 -1.92 14.25
CA ALA A 62 -3.18 -2.50 15.18
C ALA A 62 -4.62 -2.60 14.61
N ARG A 63 -5.63 -2.04 15.29
CA ARG A 63 -7.04 -2.02 14.84
C ARG A 63 -7.43 -0.76 14.07
N ALA A 64 -6.50 0.17 13.86
CA ALA A 64 -6.78 1.44 13.20
C ALA A 64 -6.92 1.28 11.67
N LEU A 65 -6.27 0.26 11.11
CA LEU A 65 -6.34 -0.01 9.68
C LEU A 65 -7.59 -0.82 9.31
N PRO A 66 -8.29 -0.46 8.22
CA PRO A 66 -9.33 -1.31 7.67
C PRO A 66 -8.72 -2.63 7.14
N PRO A 67 -9.54 -3.68 6.99
CA PRO A 67 -9.10 -4.90 6.31
C PRO A 67 -8.55 -4.59 4.92
N ALA A 68 -7.32 -5.04 4.65
CA ALA A 68 -6.70 -4.81 3.35
C ALA A 68 -7.41 -5.61 2.25
N ASP A 69 -7.63 -4.98 1.09
CA ASP A 69 -8.11 -5.68 -0.10
C ASP A 69 -7.09 -6.70 -0.61
N LEU A 70 -5.81 -6.38 -0.54
CA LEU A 70 -4.70 -7.16 -1.08
C LEU A 70 -3.54 -7.19 -0.09
N HIS A 71 -3.05 -8.38 0.22
CA HIS A 71 -1.78 -8.54 0.93
C HIS A 71 -0.66 -8.78 -0.07
N LEU A 72 0.45 -8.06 0.08
CA LEU A 72 1.68 -8.23 -0.69
C LEU A 72 2.79 -8.64 0.27
N HIS A 73 3.33 -9.85 0.11
CA HIS A 73 4.49 -10.31 0.86
C HIS A 73 5.70 -10.36 -0.06
N LEU A 74 6.78 -9.67 0.31
CA LEU A 74 8.04 -9.65 -0.42
C LEU A 74 9.08 -10.49 0.34
N SER A 75 9.77 -11.35 -0.39
CA SER A 75 10.79 -12.25 0.17
C SER A 75 12.04 -12.28 -0.70
N HIS A 76 13.16 -12.67 -0.11
CA HIS A 76 14.44 -12.83 -0.81
C HIS A 76 14.54 -14.26 -1.38
N VAL A 77 15.00 -14.38 -2.63
CA VAL A 77 15.27 -15.67 -3.28
C VAL A 77 16.65 -15.59 -3.94
N GLY A 78 17.70 -15.92 -3.19
CA GLY A 78 19.08 -15.61 -3.57
C GLY A 78 19.25 -14.10 -3.78
N GLU A 79 19.77 -13.72 -4.95
CA GLU A 79 19.92 -12.32 -5.37
C GLU A 79 18.60 -11.67 -5.86
N ALA A 80 17.54 -12.46 -6.04
CA ALA A 80 16.26 -11.98 -6.54
C ALA A 80 15.26 -11.66 -5.41
N ARG A 81 14.07 -11.19 -5.79
CA ARG A 81 12.91 -11.04 -4.91
C ARG A 81 11.72 -11.81 -5.46
N ALA A 82 10.95 -12.41 -4.56
CA ALA A 82 9.64 -12.98 -4.87
C ALA A 82 8.55 -12.15 -4.19
N ALA A 83 7.48 -11.88 -4.95
CA ALA A 83 6.29 -11.20 -4.47
C ALA A 83 5.11 -12.17 -4.47
N LEU A 84 4.55 -12.42 -3.29
CA LEU A 84 3.32 -13.21 -3.13
C LEU A 84 2.15 -12.26 -2.89
N LEU A 85 1.17 -12.30 -3.80
CA LEU A 85 -0.02 -11.46 -3.75
C LEU A 85 -1.22 -12.31 -3.33
N SER A 86 -1.92 -11.89 -2.28
CA SER A 86 -3.12 -12.58 -1.77
C SER A 86 -4.31 -11.63 -1.73
N ALA A 87 -5.27 -11.82 -2.63
CA ALA A 87 -6.50 -11.04 -2.64
C ALA A 87 -7.44 -11.47 -1.49
N ARG A 88 -8.00 -10.48 -0.81
CA ARG A 88 -8.94 -10.62 0.33
C ARG A 88 -10.31 -10.00 0.03
N SER A 89 -10.44 -9.30 -1.09
CA SER A 89 -11.72 -8.74 -1.57
C SER A 89 -11.97 -9.06 -3.04
N ALA A 90 -13.23 -8.97 -3.49
CA ALA A 90 -13.58 -9.14 -4.90
C ALA A 90 -12.86 -8.12 -5.81
N ARG A 91 -12.67 -6.90 -5.30
CA ARG A 91 -11.92 -5.82 -5.95
C ARG A 91 -10.46 -6.23 -6.19
N ALA A 92 -9.77 -6.77 -5.18
CA ALA A 92 -8.40 -7.25 -5.36
C ALA A 92 -8.30 -8.48 -6.29
N HIS A 93 -9.29 -9.37 -6.29
CA HIS A 93 -9.31 -10.47 -7.27
C HIS A 93 -9.35 -9.95 -8.70
N ALA A 94 -10.16 -8.92 -8.98
CA ALA A 94 -10.18 -8.25 -10.28
C ALA A 94 -8.83 -7.62 -10.62
N TRP A 95 -8.14 -7.00 -9.65
CA TRP A 95 -6.79 -6.47 -9.85
C TRP A 95 -5.79 -7.56 -10.23
N LEU A 96 -5.77 -8.69 -9.55
CA LEU A 96 -4.85 -9.80 -9.85
C LEU A 96 -5.10 -10.40 -11.24
N GLN A 97 -6.37 -10.52 -11.64
CA GLN A 97 -6.72 -10.95 -13.00
C GLN A 97 -6.22 -9.98 -14.07
N ALA A 98 -6.37 -8.67 -13.83
CA ALA A 98 -5.85 -7.64 -14.72
C ALA A 98 -4.32 -7.68 -14.79
N LEU A 99 -3.64 -7.80 -13.64
CA LEU A 99 -2.18 -7.89 -13.57
C LEU A 99 -1.63 -9.09 -14.35
N ALA A 100 -2.26 -10.26 -14.25
CA ALA A 100 -1.86 -11.47 -14.98
C ALA A 100 -1.95 -11.31 -16.51
N ARG A 101 -2.84 -10.45 -17.01
CA ARG A 101 -2.93 -10.13 -18.44
C ARG A 101 -1.77 -9.23 -18.89
N ILE A 102 -1.33 -8.32 -18.02
CA ILE A 102 -0.24 -7.39 -18.29
C ILE A 102 1.11 -8.11 -18.26
N THR A 103 1.32 -9.03 -17.30
CA THR A 103 2.59 -9.75 -17.14
C THR A 103 2.81 -10.85 -18.19
N LYS A 104 1.74 -11.43 -18.75
CA LYS A 104 1.84 -12.39 -19.88
C LYS A 104 2.20 -11.75 -21.22
N THR A 105 2.13 -10.42 -21.35
CA THR A 105 2.32 -9.68 -22.61
C THR A 105 3.77 -9.22 -22.83
N ARG A 106 4.71 -9.59 -21.95
CA ARG A 106 6.15 -9.39 -22.16
C ARG A 106 6.81 -10.70 -22.59
N ARG A 107 6.66 -11.07 -23.86
CA ARG A 107 7.55 -11.98 -24.58
C ARG A 107 8.05 -11.28 -25.82
#